data_AF-A0A267G1Y8-F1
#
_entry.id   AF-A0A267G1Y8-F1
#
_cell.length_a   1.000
_cell.length_b   1.000
_cell.length_c   1.000
_cell.angle_alpha   90.00
_cell.angle_beta   90.00
_cell.angle_gamma   90.00
#
_symmetry.space_group_name_H-M   'P 1'
#
loop_
_entity.id
_entity.type
_entity.pdbx_description
1 polymer ?
#
loop_
_entity_poly.entity_id
_entity_poly.type
_entity_poly.pdbx_seq_one_letter_code
_entity_poly.pdbx_strand_id
1 'polypeptide(L)'
;CCRCLTFFTGLLCGPKRSTIKMNKIKANLLLLRQRRSLSTSMKSPTSTPVATMRYAERRLLGFSREQMFAVVSGVEHYHRFVPWCTGSQVEDRRQLVDVANFGLPGAAGVSGPGEQFTGRLSIGFPPLLQQSYSSVVTCCRPQLVHSRCTDANLFRLLDTTWRFHPGLSGRPATCILDFGVEFAFQSSLHTSLADLFFDRVVTAMVSAFLREAGRRYGPESVGPQRPTVLVYKR
;
A
#
# COMPACT_ATOMS: atom_id res chain seq x y z
N CYS A 1 7.27 -26.18 56.23
CA CYS A 1 6.34 -25.36 55.43
C CYS A 1 6.42 -25.81 53.98
N CYS A 2 5.40 -26.45 53.40
CA CYS A 2 4.13 -25.85 52.93
C CYS A 2 4.38 -24.82 51.81
N ARG A 3 4.05 -25.17 50.55
CA ARG A 3 2.83 -24.76 49.78
C ARG A 3 2.98 -23.35 49.15
N CYS A 4 2.36 -22.92 48.03
CA CYS A 4 1.62 -23.51 46.89
C CYS A 4 1.36 -22.37 45.86
N LEU A 5 1.06 -22.55 44.56
CA LEU A 5 1.21 -23.70 43.65
C LEU A 5 1.26 -23.20 42.17
N THR A 6 2.26 -23.65 41.43
CA THR A 6 2.30 -24.06 40.01
C THR A 6 0.99 -24.07 39.20
N PHE A 7 1.00 -23.63 37.93
CA PHE A 7 0.47 -24.35 36.75
C PHE A 7 0.82 -23.55 35.46
N PHE A 8 1.48 -24.09 34.44
CA PHE A 8 2.36 -25.27 34.35
C PHE A 8 3.33 -25.12 33.16
N THR A 9 4.38 -25.93 33.14
CA THR A 9 5.28 -26.17 32.00
C THR A 9 4.50 -26.74 30.79
N GLY A 10 4.97 -26.74 29.55
CA GLY A 10 6.26 -26.40 28.94
C GLY A 10 6.51 -27.36 27.75
N LEU A 11 7.52 -27.10 26.91
CA LEU A 11 8.42 -28.16 26.39
C LEU A 11 9.54 -27.55 25.52
N LEU A 12 10.78 -27.86 25.88
CA LEU A 12 11.92 -27.84 24.97
C LEU A 12 11.88 -29.15 24.16
N CYS A 13 11.87 -29.08 22.83
CA CYS A 13 12.50 -30.10 21.98
C CYS A 13 12.67 -29.60 20.54
N GLY A 14 13.90 -29.49 20.06
CA GLY A 14 14.18 -29.60 18.62
C GLY A 14 14.22 -31.08 18.20
N PRO A 15 14.62 -31.42 16.97
CA PRO A 15 14.94 -30.55 15.83
C PRO A 15 14.15 -30.92 14.56
N LYS A 16 14.30 -30.14 13.47
CA LYS A 16 14.65 -30.60 12.10
C LYS A 16 14.34 -29.55 11.04
N ARG A 17 15.25 -29.42 10.06
CA ARG A 17 14.94 -28.88 8.73
C ARG A 17 13.81 -29.73 8.12
N SER A 18 12.69 -29.12 7.78
CA SER A 18 11.59 -29.76 7.05
C SER A 18 11.50 -29.20 5.63
N THR A 19 12.07 -29.95 4.69
CA THR A 19 11.92 -29.73 3.25
C THR A 19 10.43 -29.74 2.90
N ILE A 20 9.86 -28.60 2.51
CA ILE A 20 8.46 -28.53 2.10
C ILE A 20 8.32 -29.25 0.75
N LYS A 21 7.69 -30.43 0.80
CA LYS A 21 7.46 -31.29 -0.37
C LYS A 21 6.51 -30.59 -1.35
N MET A 22 7.07 -30.17 -2.48
CA MET A 22 6.33 -29.72 -3.66
C MET A 22 5.61 -30.92 -4.29
N ASN A 23 4.35 -31.17 -3.92
CA ASN A 23 3.45 -32.12 -4.60
C ASN A 23 1.98 -31.98 -4.17
N LYS A 24 1.17 -31.14 -4.85
CA LYS A 24 -0.30 -31.29 -4.89
C LYS A 24 -1.06 -30.44 -5.94
N ILE A 25 -0.52 -30.23 -7.15
CA ILE A 25 -1.33 -29.75 -8.29
C ILE A 25 -1.02 -30.57 -9.56
N LYS A 26 -1.60 -31.77 -9.64
CA LYS A 26 -1.79 -32.54 -10.89
C LYS A 26 -3.11 -33.31 -10.80
N ALA A 27 -4.20 -32.70 -11.27
CA ALA A 27 -5.41 -33.36 -11.76
C ALA A 27 -6.29 -32.31 -12.49
N ASN A 28 -7.11 -32.77 -13.44
CA ASN A 28 -8.16 -32.02 -14.13
C ASN A 28 -7.71 -30.98 -15.19
N LEU A 29 -6.83 -31.43 -16.09
CA LEU A 29 -7.16 -31.28 -17.52
C LEU A 29 -8.17 -32.38 -17.90
N LEU A 30 -8.95 -32.18 -18.97
CA LEU A 30 -9.92 -33.12 -19.55
C LEU A 30 -11.20 -33.39 -18.73
N LEU A 31 -12.20 -32.52 -18.88
CA LEU A 31 -13.50 -32.88 -19.43
C LEU A 31 -14.36 -31.63 -19.66
N LEU A 32 -14.73 -31.39 -20.94
CA LEU A 32 -15.98 -30.78 -21.42
C LEU A 32 -15.80 -30.45 -22.91
N ARG A 33 -16.25 -31.34 -23.79
CA ARG A 33 -16.26 -31.13 -25.24
C ARG A 33 -17.57 -31.69 -25.80
N GLN A 34 -18.24 -30.88 -26.63
CA GLN A 34 -19.57 -31.06 -27.27
C GLN A 34 -20.74 -30.46 -26.48
N ARG A 35 -21.71 -29.75 -27.08
CA ARG A 35 -21.88 -29.06 -28.37
C ARG A 35 -23.33 -28.54 -28.35
N ARG A 36 -23.59 -27.26 -28.58
CA ARG A 36 -24.85 -26.75 -29.18
C ARG A 36 -24.53 -25.57 -30.08
N SER A 37 -25.24 -25.44 -31.19
CA SER A 37 -24.97 -24.51 -32.30
C SER A 37 -25.93 -23.32 -32.32
N LEU A 38 -25.58 -22.32 -33.15
CA LEU A 38 -26.38 -21.14 -33.54
C LEU A 38 -26.60 -20.12 -32.40
N SER A 39 -25.95 -18.95 -32.41
CA SER A 39 -26.07 -17.95 -33.47
C SER A 39 -24.90 -16.94 -33.44
N THR A 40 -24.45 -16.50 -34.61
CA THR A 40 -23.46 -15.42 -34.75
C THR A 40 -24.12 -14.05 -34.53
N SER A 41 -24.01 -13.54 -33.31
CA SER A 41 -24.19 -12.11 -33.02
C SER A 41 -22.83 -11.53 -32.67
N MET A 42 -22.28 -10.69 -33.56
CA MET A 42 -21.04 -9.96 -33.29
C MET A 42 -21.30 -8.87 -32.25
N LYS A 43 -21.26 -9.26 -30.96
CA LYS A 43 -21.11 -8.30 -29.88
C LYS A 43 -19.66 -7.81 -29.92
N SER A 44 -19.52 -6.49 -30.05
CA SER A 44 -18.27 -5.76 -29.79
C SER A 44 -17.67 -6.20 -28.45
N PRO A 45 -16.34 -6.08 -28.24
CA PRO A 45 -15.71 -6.46 -26.98
C PRO A 45 -16.21 -5.58 -25.84
N THR A 46 -17.31 -6.01 -25.21
CA THR A 46 -17.84 -5.40 -23.99
C THR A 46 -16.80 -5.56 -22.91
N SER A 47 -16.15 -4.46 -22.56
CA SER A 47 -15.13 -4.41 -21.52
C SER A 47 -15.71 -4.94 -20.21
N THR A 48 -15.18 -6.07 -19.75
CA THR A 48 -15.49 -6.60 -18.43
C THR A 48 -15.22 -5.49 -17.40
N PRO A 49 -16.15 -5.16 -16.49
CA PRO A 49 -15.90 -4.14 -15.48
C PRO A 49 -14.74 -4.61 -14.60
N VAL A 50 -13.62 -3.88 -14.69
CA VAL A 50 -12.45 -4.12 -13.85
C VAL A 50 -12.82 -3.77 -12.42
N ALA A 51 -12.67 -4.71 -11.48
CA ALA A 51 -12.92 -4.45 -10.07
C ALA A 51 -11.92 -3.41 -9.54
N THR A 52 -12.46 -2.37 -8.90
CA THR A 52 -11.68 -1.30 -8.27
C THR A 52 -11.67 -1.52 -6.76
N MET A 53 -10.50 -1.80 -6.22
CA MET A 53 -10.27 -1.98 -4.79
C MET A 53 -10.02 -0.62 -4.14
N ARG A 54 -10.59 -0.41 -2.94
CA ARG A 54 -10.45 0.82 -2.16
C ARG A 54 -10.16 0.50 -0.70
N TYR A 55 -9.12 1.13 -0.16
CA TYR A 55 -8.80 1.09 1.25
C TYR A 55 -8.61 2.50 1.79
N ALA A 56 -9.10 2.75 3.00
CA ALA A 56 -8.77 3.96 3.75
C ALA A 56 -8.70 3.67 5.25
N GLU A 57 -7.70 4.22 5.94
CA GLU A 57 -7.61 4.23 7.39
C GLU A 57 -7.32 5.64 7.94
N ARG A 58 -7.77 5.90 9.16
CA ARG A 58 -7.32 7.01 10.00
C ARG A 58 -6.57 6.45 11.21
N ARG A 59 -5.42 7.04 11.56
CA ARG A 59 -4.58 6.59 12.68
C ARG A 59 -3.88 7.76 13.37
N LEU A 60 -3.87 7.78 14.71
CA LEU A 60 -2.98 8.66 15.47
C LEU A 60 -1.58 8.05 15.52
N LEU A 61 -0.55 8.83 15.21
CA LEU A 61 0.86 8.43 15.18
C LEU A 61 1.65 9.17 16.26
N GLY A 62 2.63 8.50 16.87
CA GLY A 62 3.61 9.11 17.78
C GLY A 62 4.79 9.79 17.07
N PHE A 63 4.53 10.40 15.92
CA PHE A 63 5.47 11.22 15.15
C PHE A 63 4.80 12.53 14.74
N SER A 64 5.57 13.60 14.54
CA SER A 64 5.04 14.85 13.99
C SER A 64 4.65 14.71 12.52
N ARG A 65 3.82 15.64 12.02
CA ARG A 65 3.44 15.68 10.60
C ARG A 65 4.67 15.84 9.72
N GLU A 66 5.63 16.64 10.16
CA GLU A 66 6.85 17.01 9.46
C GLU A 66 7.79 15.79 9.35
N GLN A 67 7.88 14.97 10.41
CA GLN A 67 8.60 13.69 10.41
C GLN A 67 7.96 12.69 9.45
N MET A 68 6.64 12.46 9.56
CA MET A 68 5.94 11.48 8.72
C MET A 68 5.91 11.90 7.24
N PHE A 69 5.66 13.18 6.97
CA PHE A 69 5.78 13.76 5.64
C PHE A 69 7.16 13.49 5.05
N ALA A 70 8.25 13.72 5.79
CA ALA A 70 9.60 13.52 5.28
C ALA A 70 9.97 12.05 4.98
N VAL A 71 9.28 11.07 5.58
CA VAL A 71 9.43 9.65 5.23
C VAL A 71 8.62 9.31 3.98
N VAL A 72 7.39 9.85 3.86
CA VAL A 72 6.46 9.54 2.76
C VAL A 72 6.75 10.36 1.48
N SER A 73 7.30 11.56 1.59
CA SER A 73 7.75 12.35 0.42
C SER A 73 9.08 11.87 -0.15
N GLY A 74 9.87 11.13 0.65
CA GLY A 74 11.20 10.60 0.28
C GLY A 74 11.11 9.34 -0.58
N VAL A 75 10.38 9.41 -1.70
CA VAL A 75 10.03 8.27 -2.56
C VAL A 75 11.27 7.52 -3.02
N GLU A 76 12.35 8.21 -3.37
CA GLU A 76 13.63 7.62 -3.80
C GLU A 76 14.21 6.57 -2.82
N HIS A 77 13.85 6.64 -1.54
CA HIS A 77 14.30 5.70 -0.50
C HIS A 77 13.44 4.43 -0.36
N TYR A 78 12.29 4.34 -1.05
CA TYR A 78 11.30 3.28 -0.83
C TYR A 78 11.86 1.86 -1.02
N HIS A 79 12.76 1.67 -1.97
CA HIS A 79 13.41 0.39 -2.27
C HIS A 79 14.19 -0.22 -1.08
N ARG A 80 14.46 0.57 -0.02
CA ARG A 80 15.21 0.14 1.16
C ARG A 80 14.33 -0.44 2.28
N PHE A 81 13.05 -0.07 2.32
CA PHE A 81 12.19 -0.37 3.50
C PHE A 81 10.75 -0.72 3.14
N VAL A 82 10.21 -0.27 2.00
CA VAL A 82 8.87 -0.61 1.55
C VAL A 82 8.88 -2.04 1.01
N PRO A 83 8.10 -2.98 1.58
CA PRO A 83 8.06 -4.36 1.11
C PRO A 83 7.69 -4.44 -0.37
N TRP A 84 8.29 -5.40 -1.09
CA TRP A 84 8.14 -5.62 -2.54
C TRP A 84 8.63 -4.47 -3.45
N CYS A 85 8.99 -3.30 -2.92
CA CYS A 85 9.67 -2.25 -3.69
C CYS A 85 11.13 -2.66 -3.92
N THR A 86 11.43 -3.05 -5.16
CA THR A 86 12.76 -3.50 -5.61
C THR A 86 13.58 -2.39 -6.25
N GLY A 87 12.93 -1.29 -6.63
CA GLY A 87 13.55 -0.11 -7.22
C GLY A 87 12.69 1.12 -6.99
N SER A 88 13.32 2.26 -6.76
CA SER A 88 12.65 3.55 -6.64
C SER A 88 13.54 4.68 -7.16
N GLN A 89 12.99 5.51 -8.03
CA GLN A 89 13.66 6.64 -8.68
C GLN A 89 12.71 7.84 -8.72
N VAL A 90 13.29 9.05 -8.74
CA VAL A 90 12.56 10.32 -8.85
C VAL A 90 13.12 11.12 -10.02
N GLU A 91 12.23 11.54 -10.92
CA GLU A 91 12.48 12.26 -12.16
C GLU A 91 11.62 13.56 -12.16
N ASP A 92 11.95 14.55 -13.00
CA ASP A 92 11.13 15.74 -13.28
C ASP A 92 10.60 16.55 -12.07
N ARG A 93 11.42 16.75 -11.03
CA ARG A 93 11.00 17.53 -9.84
C ARG A 93 10.84 19.02 -10.15
N ARG A 94 9.65 19.55 -9.91
CA ARG A 94 9.27 20.97 -10.05
C ARG A 94 8.58 21.51 -8.81
N GLN A 95 8.75 22.81 -8.53
CA GLN A 95 7.99 23.50 -7.48
C GLN A 95 6.62 23.93 -7.99
N LEU A 96 5.66 24.01 -7.07
CA LEU A 96 4.29 24.47 -7.30
C LEU A 96 4.00 25.67 -6.40
N VAL A 97 3.38 26.72 -6.95
CA VAL A 97 3.00 27.93 -6.18
C VAL A 97 1.85 27.62 -5.22
N ASP A 98 0.84 26.88 -5.68
CA ASP A 98 -0.23 26.36 -4.84
C ASP A 98 -0.71 25.00 -5.36
N VAL A 99 -0.85 24.02 -4.46
CA VAL A 99 -1.40 22.69 -4.76
C VAL A 99 -2.92 22.68 -4.94
N ALA A 100 -3.63 23.70 -4.45
CA ALA A 100 -5.09 23.79 -4.56
C ALA A 100 -5.59 23.73 -6.02
N ASN A 101 -4.79 24.26 -6.95
CA ASN A 101 -5.09 24.32 -8.38
C ASN A 101 -5.15 22.94 -9.08
N PHE A 102 -4.69 21.86 -8.44
CA PHE A 102 -4.59 20.53 -9.05
C PHE A 102 -5.82 19.64 -8.84
N GLY A 103 -6.83 20.10 -8.10
CA GLY A 103 -8.09 19.36 -7.91
C GLY A 103 -7.90 17.96 -7.29
N LEU A 104 -6.86 17.77 -6.48
CA LEU A 104 -6.46 16.45 -6.01
C LEU A 104 -7.44 15.87 -4.96
N PRO A 105 -7.71 14.56 -4.99
CA PRO A 105 -8.37 13.85 -3.90
C PRO A 105 -7.74 14.21 -2.55
N GLY A 106 -8.58 14.62 -1.60
CA GLY A 106 -8.13 15.00 -0.26
C GLY A 106 -7.46 16.37 -0.15
N ALA A 107 -7.23 17.15 -1.21
CA ALA A 107 -6.62 18.49 -1.10
C ALA A 107 -7.53 19.56 -0.45
N ALA A 108 -8.75 19.21 -0.03
CA ALA A 108 -9.61 20.10 0.75
C ALA A 108 -8.89 20.59 2.03
N GLY A 109 -8.85 21.92 2.21
CA GLY A 109 -8.11 22.55 3.32
C GLY A 109 -6.58 22.44 3.23
N VAL A 110 -6.03 22.11 2.05
CA VAL A 110 -4.60 22.20 1.75
C VAL A 110 -4.40 23.37 0.80
N SER A 111 -3.49 24.27 1.15
CA SER A 111 -3.15 25.45 0.36
C SER A 111 -1.69 25.84 0.63
N GLY A 112 -1.04 26.38 -0.39
CA GLY A 112 0.34 26.86 -0.31
C GLY A 112 1.32 26.03 -1.14
N PRO A 113 2.62 26.38 -1.04
CA PRO A 113 3.63 25.88 -1.97
C PRO A 113 3.85 24.37 -1.83
N GLY A 114 4.00 23.74 -2.97
CA GLY A 114 4.22 22.31 -3.08
C GLY A 114 5.38 21.95 -3.99
N GLU A 115 5.57 20.66 -4.16
CA GLU A 115 6.43 20.09 -5.19
C GLU A 115 5.67 19.00 -5.95
N GLN A 116 6.05 18.77 -7.19
CA GLN A 116 5.57 17.66 -7.99
C GLN A 116 6.74 17.02 -8.71
N PHE A 117 6.74 15.69 -8.81
CA PHE A 117 7.78 14.91 -9.47
C PHE A 117 7.22 13.59 -10.01
N THR A 118 7.93 12.98 -10.95
CA THR A 118 7.65 11.64 -11.43
C THR A 118 8.37 10.63 -10.54
N GLY A 119 7.63 9.76 -9.86
CA GLY A 119 8.17 8.64 -9.09
C GLY A 119 8.06 7.34 -9.88
N ARG A 120 9.19 6.72 -10.22
CA ARG A 120 9.23 5.41 -10.89
C ARG A 120 9.51 4.33 -9.86
N LEU A 121 8.58 3.40 -9.68
CA LEU A 121 8.66 2.31 -8.71
C LEU A 121 8.67 0.95 -9.41
N SER A 122 9.61 0.09 -9.04
CA SER A 122 9.71 -1.30 -9.49
C SER A 122 9.23 -2.23 -8.39
N ILE A 123 8.16 -2.99 -8.64
CA ILE A 123 7.59 -3.95 -7.69
C ILE A 123 7.95 -5.37 -8.11
N GLY A 124 8.47 -6.15 -7.16
CA GLY A 124 8.74 -7.57 -7.29
C GLY A 124 7.95 -8.36 -6.25
N PHE A 125 6.94 -9.11 -6.70
CA PHE A 125 6.09 -9.93 -5.84
C PHE A 125 6.20 -11.40 -6.26
N PRO A 126 6.83 -12.32 -5.50
CA PRO A 126 6.92 -13.73 -5.90
C PRO A 126 5.51 -14.37 -5.99
N PRO A 127 5.09 -14.99 -7.12
CA PRO A 127 5.88 -15.43 -8.28
C PRO A 127 5.79 -14.54 -9.54
N LEU A 128 5.22 -13.34 -9.44
CA LEU A 128 5.17 -12.36 -10.53
C LEU A 128 6.57 -11.89 -10.93
N LEU A 129 6.74 -11.59 -12.22
CA LEU A 129 7.91 -10.90 -12.75
C LEU A 129 8.00 -9.49 -12.17
N GLN A 130 9.22 -8.94 -12.09
CA GLN A 130 9.43 -7.55 -11.72
C GLN A 130 8.76 -6.64 -12.74
N GLN A 131 7.87 -5.76 -12.28
CA GLN A 131 7.19 -4.77 -13.11
C GLN A 131 7.45 -3.38 -12.55
N SER A 132 7.64 -2.41 -13.44
CA SER A 132 7.78 -1.00 -13.06
C SER A 132 6.56 -0.21 -13.50
N TYR A 133 6.20 0.80 -12.72
CA TYR A 133 5.22 1.81 -13.09
C TYR A 133 5.74 3.19 -12.72
N SER A 134 5.21 4.21 -13.38
CA SER A 134 5.49 5.61 -13.08
C SER A 134 4.24 6.30 -12.53
N SER A 135 4.41 7.14 -11.51
CA SER A 135 3.35 7.95 -10.91
C SER A 135 3.78 9.40 -10.84
N VAL A 136 2.84 10.32 -11.06
CA VAL A 136 3.02 11.72 -10.69
C VAL A 136 2.72 11.85 -9.20
N VAL A 137 3.72 12.26 -8.44
CA VAL A 137 3.64 12.51 -7.00
C VAL A 137 3.57 14.01 -6.77
N THR A 138 2.56 14.47 -6.03
CA THR A 138 2.38 15.87 -5.64
C THR A 138 2.36 15.98 -4.12
N CYS A 139 3.22 16.86 -3.58
CA CYS A 139 3.41 17.03 -2.16
C CYS A 139 3.11 18.49 -1.76
N CYS A 140 2.45 18.67 -0.61
CA CYS A 140 2.34 19.95 0.09
C CYS A 140 2.88 19.76 1.49
N ARG A 141 4.03 20.36 1.82
CA ARG A 141 4.68 20.14 3.13
C ARG A 141 3.95 20.94 4.22
N PRO A 142 3.65 20.37 5.40
CA PRO A 142 3.75 18.96 5.81
C PRO A 142 2.40 18.21 5.70
N GLN A 143 1.44 18.72 4.93
CA GLN A 143 0.02 18.34 5.00
C GLN A 143 -0.38 17.17 4.09
N LEU A 144 0.23 17.00 2.93
CA LEU A 144 -0.26 16.11 1.86
C LEU A 144 0.90 15.48 1.09
N VAL A 145 0.82 14.16 0.87
CA VAL A 145 1.50 13.48 -0.24
C VAL A 145 0.46 12.70 -1.02
N HIS A 146 0.29 13.04 -2.29
CA HIS A 146 -0.65 12.40 -3.20
C HIS A 146 0.11 11.82 -4.40
N SER A 147 -0.23 10.61 -4.84
CA SER A 147 0.43 9.91 -5.93
C SER A 147 -0.61 9.30 -6.86
N ARG A 148 -0.49 9.57 -8.16
CA ARG A 148 -1.35 8.98 -9.20
C ARG A 148 -0.49 8.33 -10.28
N CYS A 149 -0.72 7.04 -10.51
CA CYS A 149 -0.07 6.29 -11.58
C CYS A 149 -0.45 6.86 -12.95
N THR A 150 0.56 7.07 -13.79
CA THR A 150 0.41 7.49 -15.19
C THR A 150 0.68 6.34 -16.16
N ASP A 151 1.35 5.28 -15.71
CA ASP A 151 1.57 4.07 -16.50
C ASP A 151 0.34 3.15 -16.48
N ALA A 152 -0.36 3.09 -17.61
CA ALA A 152 -1.57 2.30 -17.75
C ALA A 152 -1.32 0.78 -17.83
N ASN A 153 -0.08 0.32 -18.09
CA ASN A 153 0.21 -1.08 -18.44
C ASN A 153 -0.04 -2.06 -17.29
N LEU A 154 0.25 -1.64 -16.05
CA LEU A 154 0.04 -2.45 -14.86
C LEU A 154 -1.27 -2.07 -14.16
N PHE A 155 -1.47 -0.77 -13.95
CA PHE A 155 -2.61 -0.21 -13.22
C PHE A 155 -3.49 0.61 -14.16
N ARG A 156 -4.75 0.21 -14.30
CA ARG A 156 -5.80 1.07 -14.88
C ARG A 156 -6.08 2.27 -13.97
N LEU A 157 -5.92 2.07 -12.67
CA LEU A 157 -5.99 3.11 -11.64
C LEU A 157 -5.02 2.70 -10.53
N LEU A 158 -4.24 3.65 -10.04
CA LEU A 158 -3.55 3.56 -8.75
C LEU A 158 -3.40 5.00 -8.24
N ASP A 159 -4.22 5.35 -7.27
CA ASP A 159 -4.31 6.64 -6.62
C ASP A 159 -4.06 6.44 -5.12
N THR A 160 -3.14 7.19 -4.53
CA THR A 160 -2.72 7.05 -3.13
C THR A 160 -2.60 8.43 -2.50
N THR A 161 -3.26 8.63 -1.37
CA THR A 161 -3.30 9.90 -0.65
C THR A 161 -2.90 9.68 0.81
N TRP A 162 -1.91 10.45 1.26
CA TRP A 162 -1.50 10.57 2.66
C TRP A 162 -1.76 12.00 3.12
N ARG A 163 -2.58 12.17 4.15
CA ARG A 163 -2.84 13.49 4.77
C ARG A 163 -2.39 13.49 6.22
N PHE A 164 -1.74 14.57 6.63
CA PHE A 164 -1.22 14.73 7.97
C PHE A 164 -1.92 15.90 8.66
N HIS A 165 -2.82 15.57 9.57
CA HIS A 165 -3.54 16.50 10.42
C HIS A 165 -2.79 16.71 11.74
N PRO A 166 -2.97 17.86 12.42
CA PRO A 166 -2.43 18.06 13.77
C PRO A 166 -2.80 16.91 14.71
N GLY A 167 -1.88 16.52 15.58
CA GLY A 167 -2.08 15.46 16.57
C GLY A 167 -2.77 15.94 17.83
N LEU A 168 -2.35 15.38 18.97
CA LEU A 168 -2.87 15.75 20.28
C LEU A 168 -2.41 17.15 20.69
N SER A 169 -3.34 17.97 21.18
CA SER A 169 -3.04 19.29 21.75
C SER A 169 -1.94 19.21 22.82
N GLY A 170 -0.93 20.07 22.71
CA GLY A 170 0.23 20.07 23.61
C GLY A 170 1.28 18.97 23.35
N ARG A 171 1.10 18.11 22.33
CA ARG A 171 2.09 17.08 21.95
C ARG A 171 2.51 17.23 20.47
N PRO A 172 3.46 18.13 20.14
CA PRO A 172 3.85 18.42 18.76
C PRO A 172 4.49 17.22 18.04
N ALA A 173 5.03 16.24 18.78
CA ALA A 173 5.53 14.98 18.26
C ALA A 173 4.41 13.97 17.88
N THR A 174 3.18 14.43 17.63
CA THR A 174 2.06 13.56 17.20
C THR A 174 1.32 14.13 15.99
N CYS A 175 0.76 13.26 15.15
CA CYS A 175 -0.10 13.64 14.04
C CYS A 175 -1.22 12.61 13.82
N ILE A 176 -2.33 13.06 13.26
CA ILE A 176 -3.36 12.16 12.74
C ILE A 176 -3.09 11.95 11.24
N LEU A 177 -2.83 10.70 10.86
CA LEU A 177 -2.71 10.27 9.48
C LEU A 177 -4.09 9.85 8.95
N ASP A 178 -4.50 10.42 7.81
CA ASP A 178 -5.50 9.82 6.94
C ASP A 178 -4.77 9.22 5.73
N PHE A 179 -4.82 7.89 5.60
CA PHE A 179 -4.27 7.17 4.47
C PHE A 179 -5.42 6.62 3.62
N GLY A 180 -5.35 6.83 2.31
CA GLY A 180 -6.27 6.26 1.33
C GLY A 180 -5.50 5.71 0.13
N VAL A 181 -5.91 4.56 -0.36
CA VAL A 181 -5.42 3.98 -1.62
C VAL A 181 -6.57 3.36 -2.40
N GLU A 182 -6.62 3.66 -3.69
CA GLU A 182 -7.58 3.11 -4.63
C GLU A 182 -6.82 2.58 -5.86
N PHE A 183 -7.12 1.36 -6.28
CA PHE A 183 -6.49 0.80 -7.48
C PHE A 183 -7.35 -0.19 -8.24
N ALA A 184 -7.04 -0.35 -9.51
CA ALA A 184 -7.63 -1.30 -10.45
C ALA A 184 -6.53 -1.80 -11.38
N PHE A 185 -6.32 -3.11 -11.45
CA PHE A 185 -5.32 -3.72 -12.35
C PHE A 185 -5.80 -3.73 -13.80
N GLN A 186 -4.88 -3.74 -14.76
CA GLN A 186 -5.27 -3.79 -16.18
C GLN A 186 -5.86 -5.15 -16.58
N SER A 187 -5.48 -6.25 -15.91
CA SER A 187 -5.96 -7.61 -16.22
C SER A 187 -6.66 -8.29 -15.03
N SER A 188 -7.67 -9.11 -15.34
CA SER A 188 -8.42 -9.90 -14.35
C SER A 188 -7.55 -10.96 -13.65
N LEU A 189 -6.52 -11.48 -14.32
CA LEU A 189 -5.52 -12.36 -13.73
C LEU A 189 -4.73 -11.67 -12.61
N HIS A 190 -4.38 -10.39 -12.77
CA HIS A 190 -3.75 -9.61 -11.70
C HIS A 190 -4.74 -9.30 -10.56
N THR A 191 -6.03 -9.08 -10.83
CA THR A 191 -7.06 -8.96 -9.79
C THR A 191 -7.10 -10.20 -8.89
N SER A 192 -7.17 -11.41 -9.46
CA SER A 192 -7.22 -12.66 -8.68
C SER A 192 -5.93 -12.96 -7.91
N LEU A 193 -4.77 -12.46 -8.36
CA LEU A 193 -3.52 -12.58 -7.60
C LEU A 193 -3.41 -11.52 -6.50
N ALA A 194 -3.84 -10.29 -6.77
CA ALA A 194 -3.94 -9.23 -5.75
C ALA A 194 -4.90 -9.63 -4.62
N ASP A 195 -6.01 -10.30 -4.95
CA ASP A 195 -6.98 -10.84 -4.00
C ASP A 195 -6.37 -11.78 -2.95
N LEU A 196 -5.30 -12.51 -3.29
CA LEU A 196 -4.63 -13.44 -2.37
C LEU A 196 -3.65 -12.75 -1.41
N PHE A 197 -3.28 -11.49 -1.67
CA PHE A 197 -2.22 -10.79 -0.95
C PHE A 197 -2.55 -9.37 -0.48
N PHE A 198 -3.68 -8.79 -0.89
CA PHE A 198 -4.14 -7.43 -0.56
C PHE A 198 -3.94 -7.05 0.92
N ASP A 199 -4.48 -7.87 1.82
CA ASP A 199 -4.47 -7.60 3.27
C ASP A 199 -3.06 -7.57 3.85
N ARG A 200 -2.17 -8.41 3.31
CA ARG A 200 -0.75 -8.42 3.67
C ARG A 200 -0.05 -7.19 3.11
N VAL A 201 -0.36 -6.77 1.88
CA VAL A 201 0.27 -5.61 1.23
C VAL A 201 -0.07 -4.32 1.97
N VAL A 202 -1.35 -4.02 2.14
CA VAL A 202 -1.82 -2.79 2.78
C VAL A 202 -1.31 -2.67 4.22
N THR A 203 -1.44 -3.74 5.01
CA THR A 203 -1.00 -3.77 6.42
C THR A 203 0.52 -3.65 6.54
N ALA A 204 1.29 -4.32 5.67
CA ALA A 204 2.75 -4.26 5.70
C ALA A 204 3.29 -2.91 5.22
N MET A 205 2.59 -2.23 4.30
CA MET A 205 2.98 -0.93 3.74
C MET A 205 2.99 0.16 4.82
N VAL A 206 1.86 0.50 5.44
CA VAL A 206 1.81 1.53 6.50
C VAL A 206 2.78 1.20 7.64
N SER A 207 2.85 -0.06 8.04
CA SER A 207 3.77 -0.53 9.08
C SER A 207 5.25 -0.34 8.70
N ALA A 208 5.61 -0.36 7.41
CA ALA A 208 6.97 -0.08 6.95
C ALA A 208 7.34 1.40 7.08
N PHE A 209 6.42 2.32 6.76
CA PHE A 209 6.61 3.75 6.97
C PHE A 209 6.80 4.09 8.45
N LEU A 210 6.02 3.47 9.34
CA LEU A 210 6.17 3.66 10.80
C LEU A 210 7.50 3.11 11.33
N ARG A 211 7.96 1.94 10.83
CA ARG A 211 9.29 1.42 11.18
C ARG A 211 10.42 2.31 10.68
N GLU A 212 10.31 2.88 9.47
CA GLU A 212 11.33 3.79 8.94
C GLU A 212 11.34 5.14 9.67
N ALA A 213 10.17 5.67 10.06
CA ALA A 213 10.07 6.81 10.97
C ALA A 213 10.74 6.51 12.32
N GLY A 214 10.47 5.33 12.89
CA GLY A 214 11.12 4.86 14.12
C GLY A 214 12.64 4.76 14.00
N ARG A 215 13.15 4.30 12.85
CA ARG A 215 14.58 4.22 12.55
C ARG A 215 15.23 5.59 12.37
N ARG A 216 14.51 6.59 11.85
CA ARG A 216 15.04 7.95 11.62
C ARG A 216 14.94 8.88 12.83
N TYR A 217 13.90 8.72 13.65
CA TYR A 217 13.53 9.70 14.68
C TYR A 217 13.44 9.13 16.11
N GLY A 218 13.64 7.83 16.29
CA GLY A 218 13.50 7.16 17.59
C GLY A 218 12.08 6.64 17.83
N PRO A 219 11.77 6.15 19.04
CA PRO A 219 10.48 5.53 19.36
C PRO A 219 9.31 6.52 19.27
N GLU A 220 8.11 6.00 18.99
CA GLU A 220 6.88 6.79 18.97
C GLU A 220 6.61 7.49 20.32
N SER A 221 6.21 8.76 20.29
CA SER A 221 5.89 9.54 21.49
C SER A 221 4.59 9.12 22.20
N VAL A 222 3.82 8.22 21.60
CA VAL A 222 2.64 7.55 22.18
C VAL A 222 2.67 6.08 21.77
N GLY A 223 2.03 5.20 22.55
CA GLY A 223 1.96 3.78 22.20
C GLY A 223 1.27 3.55 20.84
N PRO A 224 1.64 2.52 20.06
CA PRO A 224 1.08 2.28 18.73
C PRO A 224 -0.44 2.15 18.77
N GLN A 225 -1.13 3.01 18.00
CA GLN A 225 -2.60 3.00 17.91
C GLN A 225 -3.07 2.05 16.79
N ARG A 226 -4.18 1.37 17.02
CA ARG A 226 -4.85 0.60 15.96
C ARG A 226 -5.46 1.56 14.93
N PRO A 227 -5.41 1.23 13.62
CA PRO A 227 -6.09 2.02 12.61
C PRO A 227 -7.61 1.92 12.75
N THR A 228 -8.29 3.04 12.56
CA THR A 228 -9.72 3.06 12.26
C THR A 228 -9.87 2.89 10.75
N VAL A 229 -10.24 1.68 10.30
CA VAL A 229 -10.53 1.44 8.88
C VAL A 229 -11.82 2.15 8.50
N LEU A 230 -11.72 3.11 7.58
CA LEU A 230 -12.82 3.93 7.09
C LEU A 230 -13.49 3.31 5.87
N VAL A 231 -12.69 2.70 4.99
CA VAL A 231 -13.16 2.01 3.79
C VAL A 231 -12.32 0.75 3.59
N TYR A 232 -13.00 -0.37 3.34
CA TYR A 232 -12.40 -1.57 2.80
C TYR A 232 -13.39 -2.14 1.76
N LYS A 233 -13.06 -2.01 0.48
CA LYS A 233 -13.84 -2.56 -0.62
C LYS A 233 -12.92 -3.33 -1.56
N ARG A 234 -13.33 -4.55 -1.89
CA ARG A 234 -12.76 -5.44 -2.88
C ARG A 234 -13.67 -5.47 -4.11
#